data_AF-A0A1J8PTR3-F1
#
_entry.id   AF-A0A1J8PTR3-F1
#
_cell.length_a   1.000
_cell.length_b   1.000
_cell.length_c   1.000
_cell.angle_alpha   90.00
_cell.angle_beta   90.00
_cell.angle_gamma   90.00
#
_symmetry.space_group_name_H-M   'P 1'
#
loop_
_entity.id
_entity.type
_entity.pdbx_description
1 polymer ?
#
loop_
_entity_poly.entity_id
_entity_poly.type
_entity_poly.pdbx_seq_one_letter_code
_entity_poly.pdbx_strand_id
1 'polypeptide(L)'
;MQTFGKLRFSVLSLSFSAIAHAGPPCFPDIDSLPEEWRPGAEVAESLDPEPWSPSEAQDAVRSIWLGVEEMIALYERNPAAAEDLWEDSVASLIEVTYSSANDPELDRSAREAALRNLSRLISPYLDRTLDSMDCDEFKDVVPLAVYAHTQLGPDDPHTGKIVDLTNAALRDCGPSLEAVMGIDYQPVLDGTDETDDEEVFDLVIWSLLFIEVQTVPGLETTEEMRAFAPALWEYLKTYPLDEVETFEDGAEDEDFIDQAYLATHIAYIPTGNHRFPLYVEDSPRLFDYHRRHFYPVLEMGELDLVAEFVDSLRQYGCTPENDVQVRDGTRYLLDVFHAGDDSWMAYREPGETDDDVDSYDLIHKAWTGVLGVRGRAIEPAEPGTYGGVVRSWLPAPH
;
A
#
# COMPACT_ATOMS: atom_id res chain seq x y z
N MET A 1 35.98 -48.21 -5.95
CA MET A 1 36.59 -48.61 -4.67
C MET A 1 36.90 -47.32 -3.92
N GLN A 2 36.17 -47.09 -2.82
CA GLN A 2 36.44 -46.15 -1.70
C GLN A 2 36.50 -44.64 -2.03
N THR A 3 35.47 -43.83 -1.71
CA THR A 3 35.17 -43.15 -0.41
C THR A 3 36.33 -42.38 0.21
N PHE A 4 36.16 -41.05 0.34
CA PHE A 4 36.35 -40.17 1.50
C PHE A 4 36.12 -38.74 0.96
N GLY A 5 35.14 -37.95 1.40
CA GLY A 5 34.87 -37.57 2.78
C GLY A 5 35.53 -36.21 3.03
N LYS A 6 34.78 -35.12 2.86
CA LYS A 6 35.07 -33.84 3.51
C LYS A 6 33.79 -33.32 4.13
N LEU A 7 33.68 -33.60 5.43
CA LEU A 7 32.93 -32.78 6.38
C LEU A 7 33.34 -31.32 6.19
N ARG A 8 32.35 -30.42 6.12
CA ARG A 8 32.50 -29.11 6.76
C ARG A 8 31.51 -29.06 7.92
N PHE A 9 32.10 -28.91 9.10
CA PHE A 9 31.45 -28.72 10.38
C PHE A 9 30.76 -27.37 10.40
N SER A 10 29.52 -27.36 10.89
CA SER A 10 28.82 -26.19 11.41
C SER A 10 29.61 -25.53 12.55
N VAL A 11 29.69 -24.20 12.51
CA VAL A 11 29.95 -23.27 13.63
C VAL A 11 29.23 -21.99 13.20
N LEU A 12 28.00 -21.72 13.66
CA LEU A 12 27.52 -21.24 14.96
C LEU A 12 27.06 -19.79 14.82
N SER A 13 25.79 -19.57 15.19
CA SER A 13 25.20 -18.33 15.69
C SER A 13 25.44 -17.06 14.87
N LEU A 14 24.53 -16.79 13.94
CA LEU A 14 23.99 -15.45 13.87
C LEU A 14 23.04 -15.29 15.05
N SER A 15 23.47 -14.51 16.03
CA SER A 15 22.60 -13.98 17.06
C SER A 15 21.58 -13.11 16.34
N PHE A 16 20.37 -13.63 16.13
CA PHE A 16 19.23 -12.76 15.94
C PHE A 16 19.08 -11.98 17.25
N SER A 17 19.47 -10.71 17.23
CA SER A 17 18.91 -9.77 18.20
C SER A 17 17.41 -9.81 17.94
N ALA A 18 16.67 -10.50 18.81
CA ALA A 18 15.25 -10.32 18.90
C ALA A 18 15.05 -8.86 19.31
N ILE A 19 14.87 -7.98 18.32
CA ILE A 19 14.44 -6.59 18.57
C ILE A 19 12.95 -6.70 18.92
N ALA A 20 12.69 -7.15 20.14
CA ALA A 20 11.40 -6.93 20.77
C ALA A 20 11.41 -5.47 21.23
N HIS A 21 10.94 -4.56 20.37
CA HIS A 21 10.76 -3.17 20.77
C HIS A 21 9.61 -3.13 21.80
N ALA A 22 9.96 -3.03 23.09
CA ALA A 22 9.01 -3.01 24.20
C ALA A 22 8.53 -1.58 24.55
N GLY A 23 8.79 -0.61 23.68
CA GLY A 23 8.44 0.81 23.83
C GLY A 23 7.22 1.21 23.00
N PRO A 24 6.66 2.42 23.22
CA PRO A 24 5.63 2.95 22.32
C PRO A 24 6.19 3.02 20.90
N PRO A 25 5.37 2.76 19.87
CA PRO A 25 5.85 2.71 18.50
C PRO A 25 6.26 4.08 17.96
N CYS A 26 5.96 5.18 18.67
CA CYS A 26 6.17 6.56 18.23
C CYS A 26 7.20 7.31 19.08
N PHE A 27 8.05 8.10 18.41
CA PHE A 27 9.26 8.71 18.97
C PHE A 27 9.20 10.23 18.87
N PRO A 28 9.06 10.97 19.98
CA PRO A 28 8.77 12.41 19.92
C PRO A 28 9.93 13.28 19.40
N ASP A 29 11.17 12.78 19.43
CA ASP A 29 12.35 13.52 19.02
C ASP A 29 13.49 12.60 18.54
N ILE A 30 14.46 13.16 17.80
CA ILE A 30 15.60 12.43 17.24
C ILE A 30 16.42 11.72 18.32
N ASP A 31 16.56 12.32 19.51
CA ASP A 31 17.34 11.75 20.61
C ASP A 31 16.68 10.52 21.23
N SER A 32 15.37 10.34 21.03
CA SER A 32 14.62 9.15 21.45
C SER A 32 14.74 7.98 20.48
N LEU A 33 15.19 8.20 19.24
CA LEU A 33 15.42 7.14 18.26
C LEU A 33 16.66 6.30 18.64
N PRO A 34 16.65 4.98 18.38
CA PRO A 34 17.85 4.15 18.28
C PRO A 34 18.89 4.81 17.36
N GLU A 35 20.18 4.59 17.63
CA GLU A 35 21.28 5.25 16.90
C GLU A 35 21.22 4.94 15.40
N GLU A 36 20.89 3.70 15.08
CA GLU A 36 20.70 3.18 13.73
C GLU A 36 19.50 3.77 12.97
N TRP A 37 18.55 4.43 13.65
CA TRP A 37 17.38 5.05 13.01
C TRP A 37 17.51 6.57 12.88
N ARG A 38 18.63 7.14 13.34
CA ARG A 38 18.85 8.60 13.31
C ARG A 38 19.28 9.04 11.92
N PRO A 39 18.97 10.29 11.52
CA PRO A 39 19.42 10.83 10.26
C PRO A 39 20.94 10.95 10.21
N GLY A 40 21.51 10.84 9.01
CA GLY A 40 22.88 11.26 8.74
C GLY A 40 23.09 12.75 9.02
N ALA A 41 24.35 13.17 9.13
CA ALA A 41 24.67 14.56 9.50
C ALA A 41 24.12 15.58 8.48
N GLU A 42 24.12 15.26 7.19
CA GLU A 42 23.62 16.13 6.13
C GLU A 42 22.10 16.31 6.20
N VAL A 43 21.35 15.21 6.27
CA VAL A 43 19.90 15.23 6.50
C VAL A 43 19.57 15.97 7.80
N ALA A 44 20.28 15.69 8.90
CA ALA A 44 20.03 16.35 10.18
C ALA A 44 20.17 17.89 10.13
N GLU A 45 20.98 18.43 9.21
CA GLU A 45 21.14 19.88 9.02
C GLU A 45 19.98 20.53 8.25
N SER A 46 19.22 19.77 7.44
CA SER A 46 18.07 20.25 6.68
C SER A 46 16.75 20.17 7.46
N LEU A 47 16.68 19.33 8.50
CA LEU A 47 15.46 19.13 9.30
C LEU A 47 15.13 20.33 10.20
N ASP A 48 13.83 20.64 10.30
CA ASP A 48 13.32 21.60 11.27
C ASP A 48 13.06 20.91 12.64
N PRO A 49 13.76 21.29 13.72
CA PRO A 49 13.54 20.67 15.04
C PRO A 49 12.24 21.13 15.72
N GLU A 50 11.59 22.20 15.23
CA GLU A 50 10.44 22.80 15.90
C GLU A 50 9.25 21.82 15.98
N PRO A 51 8.46 21.83 17.08
CA PRO A 51 7.23 21.04 17.17
C PRO A 51 6.26 21.32 16.03
N TRP A 52 5.45 20.32 15.68
CA TRP A 52 4.39 20.50 14.68
C TRP A 52 3.41 21.61 15.10
N SER A 53 3.19 22.55 14.19
CA SER A 53 2.45 23.78 14.46
C SER A 53 1.02 23.75 13.91
N PRO A 54 0.11 24.57 14.48
CA PRO A 54 -1.23 24.72 13.92
C PRO A 54 -1.28 25.27 12.49
N SER A 55 -0.23 25.98 12.04
CA SER A 55 -0.12 26.45 10.65
C SER A 55 0.21 25.31 9.69
N GLU A 56 1.15 24.43 10.07
CA GLU A 56 1.47 23.25 9.26
C GLU A 56 0.28 22.28 9.19
N ALA A 57 -0.46 22.12 10.30
CA ALA A 57 -1.70 21.34 10.28
C ALA A 57 -2.75 21.92 9.31
N GLN A 58 -2.87 23.25 9.22
CA GLN A 58 -3.79 23.89 8.26
C GLN A 58 -3.31 23.75 6.82
N ASP A 59 -1.99 23.79 6.62
CA ASP A 59 -1.38 23.66 5.31
C ASP A 59 -1.49 22.22 4.77
N ALA A 60 -1.28 21.22 5.62
CA ALA A 60 -1.59 19.83 5.30
C ALA A 60 -3.05 19.62 4.91
N VAL A 61 -4.00 20.22 5.64
CA VAL A 61 -5.42 20.18 5.23
C VAL A 61 -5.62 20.82 3.85
N ARG A 62 -4.97 21.96 3.59
CA ARG A 62 -5.07 22.65 2.30
C ARG A 62 -4.52 21.81 1.15
N SER A 63 -3.34 21.20 1.30
CA SER A 63 -2.72 20.38 0.25
C SER A 63 -3.54 19.12 -0.05
N ILE A 64 -4.20 18.53 0.96
CA ILE A 64 -5.14 17.41 0.79
C ILE A 64 -6.33 17.81 -0.07
N TRP A 65 -6.96 18.95 0.26
CA TRP A 65 -8.11 19.46 -0.51
C TRP A 65 -7.74 19.72 -1.98
N LEU A 66 -6.61 20.38 -2.22
CA LEU A 66 -6.16 20.68 -3.58
C LEU A 66 -5.79 19.42 -4.35
N GLY A 67 -5.11 18.45 -3.74
CA GLY A 67 -4.78 17.18 -4.41
C GLY A 67 -6.01 16.37 -4.84
N VAL A 68 -7.02 16.27 -3.98
CA VAL A 68 -8.28 15.60 -4.35
C VAL A 68 -9.03 16.39 -5.43
N GLU A 69 -9.08 17.72 -5.35
CA GLU A 69 -9.68 18.56 -6.40
C GLU A 69 -8.97 18.39 -7.76
N GLU A 70 -7.63 18.27 -7.75
CA GLU A 70 -6.81 18.04 -8.95
C GLU A 70 -7.11 16.67 -9.58
N MET A 71 -7.14 15.59 -8.78
CA MET A 71 -7.52 14.25 -9.23
C MET A 71 -8.92 14.25 -9.86
N ILE A 72 -9.91 14.83 -9.19
CA ILE A 72 -11.28 14.94 -9.72
C ILE A 72 -11.30 15.74 -11.03
N ALA A 73 -10.60 16.87 -11.07
CA ALA A 73 -10.55 17.72 -12.24
C ALA A 73 -9.88 17.05 -13.44
N LEU A 74 -8.86 16.21 -13.22
CA LEU A 74 -8.21 15.43 -14.27
C LEU A 74 -9.21 14.47 -14.93
N TYR A 75 -9.91 13.65 -14.15
CA TYR A 75 -10.90 12.70 -14.69
C TYR A 75 -12.10 13.39 -15.36
N GLU A 76 -12.48 14.58 -14.91
CA GLU A 76 -13.55 15.35 -15.54
C GLU A 76 -13.14 15.95 -16.89
N ARG A 77 -11.88 16.39 -17.01
CA ARG A 77 -11.34 16.96 -18.26
C ARG A 77 -10.90 15.90 -19.25
N ASN A 78 -10.43 14.76 -18.77
CA ASN A 78 -10.01 13.61 -19.56
C ASN A 78 -10.73 12.32 -19.10
N PRO A 79 -11.98 12.10 -19.54
CA PRO A 79 -12.72 10.88 -19.19
C PRO A 79 -12.04 9.57 -19.62
N ALA A 80 -11.18 9.61 -20.65
CA ALA A 80 -10.44 8.43 -21.12
C ALA A 80 -9.38 8.00 -20.10
N ALA A 81 -8.82 8.91 -19.29
CA ALA A 81 -7.90 8.55 -18.22
C ALA A 81 -8.53 7.56 -17.23
N ALA A 82 -9.83 7.65 -16.97
CA ALA A 82 -10.50 6.67 -16.11
C ALA A 82 -10.53 5.26 -16.74
N GLU A 83 -10.64 5.16 -18.06
CA GLU A 83 -10.60 3.88 -18.79
C GLU A 83 -9.17 3.34 -18.90
N ASP A 84 -8.19 4.22 -19.11
CA ASP A 84 -6.77 3.88 -19.23
C ASP A 84 -6.17 3.41 -17.90
N LEU A 85 -6.48 4.10 -16.79
CA LEU A 85 -6.04 3.74 -15.44
C LEU A 85 -6.91 2.64 -14.80
N TRP A 86 -8.00 2.25 -15.46
CA TRP A 86 -8.92 1.23 -14.99
C TRP A 86 -9.34 1.41 -13.51
N GLU A 87 -9.16 0.41 -12.67
CA GLU A 87 -9.55 0.39 -11.26
C GLU A 87 -8.83 1.45 -10.41
N ASP A 88 -7.61 1.85 -10.78
CA ASP A 88 -6.87 2.90 -10.08
C ASP A 88 -7.56 4.26 -10.19
N SER A 89 -8.36 4.46 -11.24
CA SER A 89 -9.23 5.64 -11.35
C SER A 89 -10.32 5.71 -10.28
N VAL A 90 -10.65 4.57 -9.66
CA VAL A 90 -11.56 4.48 -8.52
C VAL A 90 -10.75 4.44 -7.22
N ALA A 91 -9.66 3.65 -7.17
CA ALA A 91 -8.78 3.49 -6.01
C ALA A 91 -8.25 4.84 -5.51
N SER A 92 -7.61 5.62 -6.40
CA SER A 92 -7.04 6.94 -6.09
C SER A 92 -8.01 7.91 -5.43
N LEU A 93 -9.31 7.81 -5.72
CA LEU A 93 -10.35 8.66 -5.14
C LEU A 93 -11.04 8.03 -3.92
N ILE A 94 -11.12 6.71 -3.82
CA ILE A 94 -11.77 6.08 -2.66
C ILE A 94 -10.81 5.93 -1.49
N GLU A 95 -9.55 5.63 -1.77
CA GLU A 95 -8.56 5.38 -0.74
C GLU A 95 -8.26 6.63 0.07
N VAL A 96 -8.31 7.83 -0.51
CA VAL A 96 -8.22 9.10 0.24
C VAL A 96 -9.33 9.30 1.28
N THR A 97 -10.37 8.47 1.26
CA THR A 97 -11.46 8.47 2.26
C THR A 97 -11.34 7.36 3.30
N TYR A 98 -10.43 6.40 3.10
CA TYR A 98 -10.16 5.31 4.04
C TYR A 98 -9.47 5.80 5.30
N SER A 99 -9.91 5.39 6.48
CA SER A 99 -9.36 5.89 7.76
C SER A 99 -9.19 7.42 7.77
N SER A 100 -10.09 8.13 7.09
CA SER A 100 -9.91 9.55 6.83
C SER A 100 -10.24 10.38 8.07
N ALA A 101 -9.31 11.25 8.46
CA ALA A 101 -9.58 12.36 9.38
C ALA A 101 -9.96 13.66 8.63
N ASN A 102 -10.27 13.56 7.33
CA ASN A 102 -10.54 14.70 6.46
C ASN A 102 -11.90 15.35 6.78
N ASP A 103 -12.16 16.45 6.06
CA ASP A 103 -13.47 17.08 6.06
C ASP A 103 -14.52 16.17 5.37
N PRO A 104 -15.72 15.98 5.96
CA PRO A 104 -16.78 15.15 5.37
C PRO A 104 -17.24 15.59 3.97
N GLU A 105 -17.11 16.87 3.63
CA GLU A 105 -17.41 17.38 2.29
C GLU A 105 -16.39 16.89 1.26
N LEU A 106 -15.11 16.81 1.64
CA LEU A 106 -14.05 16.28 0.79
C LEU A 106 -14.28 14.79 0.51
N ASP A 107 -14.49 13.99 1.57
CA ASP A 107 -14.74 12.55 1.44
C ASP A 107 -15.95 12.27 0.55
N ARG A 108 -17.03 13.06 0.69
CA ARG A 108 -18.20 12.97 -0.17
C ARG A 108 -17.87 13.28 -1.62
N SER A 109 -17.11 14.33 -1.88
CA SER A 109 -16.74 14.74 -3.25
C SER A 109 -15.87 13.68 -3.94
N ALA A 110 -14.90 13.13 -3.20
CA ALA A 110 -14.05 12.04 -3.67
C ALA A 110 -14.87 10.77 -3.99
N ARG A 111 -15.77 10.36 -3.10
CA ARG A 111 -16.70 9.22 -3.33
C ARG A 111 -17.64 9.44 -4.51
N GLU A 112 -18.21 10.64 -4.66
CA GLU A 112 -19.05 10.97 -5.80
C GLU A 112 -18.27 10.90 -7.12
N ALA A 113 -16.99 11.30 -7.14
CA ALA A 113 -16.13 11.19 -8.30
C ALA A 113 -15.71 9.74 -8.59
N ALA A 114 -15.31 8.98 -7.57
CA ALA A 114 -15.01 7.55 -7.66
C ALA A 114 -16.21 6.77 -8.24
N LEU A 115 -17.43 7.09 -7.80
CA LEU A 115 -18.66 6.51 -8.32
C LEU A 115 -18.89 6.83 -9.80
N ARG A 116 -18.52 8.03 -10.28
CA ARG A 116 -18.60 8.38 -11.71
C ARG A 116 -17.63 7.55 -12.54
N ASN A 117 -16.40 7.38 -12.07
CA ASN A 117 -15.40 6.53 -12.73
C ASN A 117 -15.85 5.07 -12.73
N LEU A 118 -16.25 4.54 -11.58
CA LEU A 118 -16.79 3.18 -11.46
C LEU A 118 -17.97 2.94 -12.41
N SER A 119 -18.93 3.88 -12.47
CA SER A 119 -20.09 3.77 -13.36
C SER A 119 -19.69 3.66 -14.83
N ARG A 120 -18.60 4.33 -15.23
CA ARG A 120 -18.03 4.22 -16.58
C ARG A 120 -17.42 2.83 -16.81
N LEU A 121 -16.62 2.35 -15.85
CA LEU A 121 -15.93 1.06 -15.93
C LEU A 121 -16.88 -0.14 -15.92
N ILE A 122 -17.96 -0.10 -15.15
CA ILE A 122 -18.93 -1.20 -15.11
C ILE A 122 -19.87 -1.22 -16.32
N SER A 123 -20.07 -0.07 -16.99
CA SER A 123 -21.07 0.07 -18.06
C SER A 123 -20.90 -0.95 -19.20
N PRO A 124 -19.69 -1.24 -19.71
CA PRO A 124 -19.48 -2.28 -20.74
C PRO A 124 -19.91 -3.69 -20.31
N TYR A 125 -19.93 -3.98 -19.01
CA TYR A 125 -20.26 -5.30 -18.48
C TYR A 125 -21.77 -5.50 -18.23
N LEU A 126 -22.55 -4.43 -18.09
CA LEU A 126 -23.96 -4.54 -17.68
C LEU A 126 -24.83 -5.34 -18.66
N ASP A 127 -24.50 -5.33 -19.95
CA ASP A 127 -25.21 -6.06 -21.00
C ASP A 127 -24.62 -7.45 -21.31
N ARG A 128 -23.50 -7.83 -20.68
CA ARG A 128 -22.82 -9.11 -20.93
C ARG A 128 -23.56 -10.29 -20.33
N THR A 129 -23.35 -11.48 -20.89
CA THR A 129 -23.91 -12.73 -20.35
C THR A 129 -22.88 -13.47 -19.50
N LEU A 130 -23.32 -14.30 -18.55
CA LEU A 130 -22.40 -15.10 -17.74
C LEU A 130 -21.52 -16.01 -18.60
N ASP A 131 -22.09 -16.64 -19.63
CA ASP A 131 -21.38 -17.51 -20.58
C ASP A 131 -20.37 -16.77 -21.49
N SER A 132 -20.29 -15.44 -21.39
CA SER A 132 -19.33 -14.64 -22.15
C SER A 132 -18.08 -14.26 -21.35
N MET A 133 -18.03 -14.63 -20.08
CA MET A 133 -16.87 -14.40 -19.22
C MET A 133 -15.89 -15.56 -19.38
N ASP A 134 -14.61 -15.24 -19.48
CA ASP A 134 -13.52 -16.21 -19.41
C ASP A 134 -12.62 -15.95 -18.19
N CYS A 135 -11.69 -16.87 -17.94
CA CYS A 135 -10.79 -16.78 -16.79
C CYS A 135 -9.93 -15.52 -16.79
N ASP A 136 -9.41 -15.09 -17.95
CA ASP A 136 -8.49 -13.96 -18.07
C ASP A 136 -9.16 -12.65 -17.62
N GLU A 137 -10.49 -12.56 -17.73
CA GLU A 137 -11.29 -11.42 -17.30
C GLU A 137 -11.56 -11.36 -15.79
N PHE A 138 -11.20 -12.40 -15.02
CA PHE A 138 -11.42 -12.38 -13.57
C PHE A 138 -10.74 -11.18 -12.92
N LYS A 139 -9.45 -10.96 -13.25
CA LYS A 139 -8.64 -9.87 -12.69
C LYS A 139 -9.20 -8.48 -13.03
N ASP A 140 -9.84 -8.33 -14.18
CA ASP A 140 -10.39 -7.05 -14.61
C ASP A 140 -11.71 -6.71 -13.91
N VAL A 141 -12.54 -7.73 -13.62
CA VAL A 141 -13.90 -7.54 -13.09
C VAL A 141 -13.96 -7.64 -11.57
N VAL A 142 -13.05 -8.37 -10.93
CA VAL A 142 -13.07 -8.53 -9.47
C VAL A 142 -12.87 -7.22 -8.68
N PRO A 143 -11.96 -6.28 -9.07
CA PRO A 143 -11.86 -4.99 -8.37
C PRO A 143 -13.13 -4.17 -8.54
N LEU A 144 -13.76 -4.22 -9.72
CA LEU A 144 -15.04 -3.54 -9.98
C LEU A 144 -16.17 -4.09 -9.09
N ALA A 145 -16.18 -5.39 -8.80
CA ALA A 145 -17.16 -5.98 -7.88
C ALA A 145 -16.98 -5.46 -6.45
N VAL A 146 -15.73 -5.38 -5.99
CA VAL A 146 -15.36 -4.82 -4.68
C VAL A 146 -15.78 -3.35 -4.59
N TYR A 147 -15.46 -2.54 -5.60
CA TYR A 147 -15.84 -1.13 -5.62
C TYR A 147 -17.35 -0.92 -5.79
N ALA A 148 -18.04 -1.74 -6.58
CA ALA A 148 -19.50 -1.70 -6.68
C ALA A 148 -20.16 -1.98 -5.32
N HIS A 149 -19.68 -2.99 -4.60
CA HIS A 149 -20.19 -3.27 -3.27
C HIS A 149 -20.02 -2.08 -2.31
N THR A 150 -18.86 -1.45 -2.30
CA THR A 150 -18.56 -0.34 -1.38
C THR A 150 -19.20 1.00 -1.78
N GLN A 151 -19.34 1.28 -3.08
CA GLN A 151 -19.87 2.57 -3.58
C GLN A 151 -21.39 2.56 -3.82
N LEU A 152 -21.92 1.48 -4.40
CA LEU A 152 -23.34 1.36 -4.76
C LEU A 152 -24.14 0.65 -3.66
N GLY A 153 -23.48 -0.22 -2.91
CA GLY A 153 -24.08 -1.04 -1.86
C GLY A 153 -24.51 -2.44 -2.36
N PRO A 154 -24.77 -3.38 -1.43
CA PRO A 154 -25.07 -4.78 -1.75
C PRO A 154 -26.43 -4.99 -2.44
N ASP A 155 -27.38 -4.07 -2.26
CA ASP A 155 -28.73 -4.19 -2.80
C ASP A 155 -28.87 -3.55 -4.20
N ASP A 156 -27.81 -2.89 -4.71
CA ASP A 156 -27.84 -2.29 -6.06
C ASP A 156 -27.77 -3.38 -7.13
N PRO A 157 -28.66 -3.34 -8.15
CA PRO A 157 -28.68 -4.36 -9.20
C PRO A 157 -27.39 -4.42 -10.04
N HIS A 158 -26.66 -3.31 -10.16
CA HIS A 158 -25.37 -3.31 -10.85
C HIS A 158 -24.31 -4.04 -10.02
N THR A 159 -24.30 -3.89 -8.70
CA THR A 159 -23.44 -4.67 -7.80
C THR A 159 -23.69 -6.16 -7.99
N GLY A 160 -24.96 -6.60 -7.90
CA GLY A 160 -25.31 -8.01 -8.12
C GLY A 160 -24.90 -8.52 -9.51
N LYS A 161 -25.06 -7.69 -10.54
CA LYS A 161 -24.67 -8.02 -11.91
C LYS A 161 -23.16 -8.25 -12.06
N ILE A 162 -22.34 -7.35 -11.50
CA ILE A 162 -20.87 -7.47 -11.59
C ILE A 162 -20.39 -8.66 -10.75
N VAL A 163 -20.93 -8.86 -9.55
CA VAL A 163 -20.66 -10.06 -8.71
C VAL A 163 -20.94 -11.36 -9.47
N ASP A 164 -22.07 -11.45 -10.17
CA ASP A 164 -22.41 -12.64 -10.97
C ASP A 164 -21.40 -12.89 -12.12
N LEU A 165 -20.92 -11.82 -12.77
CA LEU A 165 -19.92 -11.93 -13.84
C LEU A 165 -18.55 -12.32 -13.29
N THR A 166 -18.12 -11.75 -12.17
CA THR A 166 -16.89 -12.14 -11.47
C THR A 166 -16.91 -13.62 -11.10
N ASN A 167 -18.03 -14.11 -10.57
CA ASN A 167 -18.20 -15.53 -10.25
C ASN A 167 -18.19 -16.41 -11.50
N ALA A 168 -18.72 -15.93 -12.63
CA ALA A 168 -18.64 -16.67 -13.90
C ALA A 168 -17.19 -16.80 -14.39
N ALA A 169 -16.42 -15.70 -14.36
CA ALA A 169 -14.99 -15.71 -14.70
C ALA A 169 -14.18 -16.64 -13.78
N LEU A 170 -14.40 -16.56 -12.46
CA LEU A 170 -13.72 -17.44 -11.49
C LEU A 170 -13.97 -18.93 -11.77
N ARG A 171 -15.22 -19.29 -12.10
CA ARG A 171 -15.56 -20.70 -12.42
C ARG A 171 -14.92 -21.17 -13.72
N ASP A 172 -14.68 -20.28 -14.68
CA ASP A 172 -13.99 -20.61 -15.93
C ASP A 172 -12.50 -20.93 -15.71
N CYS A 173 -11.86 -20.28 -14.72
CA CYS A 173 -10.50 -20.64 -14.26
C CYS A 173 -10.38 -22.07 -13.70
N GLY A 174 -11.51 -22.71 -13.38
CA GLY A 174 -11.53 -24.01 -12.74
C GLY A 174 -11.04 -23.95 -11.29
N PRO A 175 -10.41 -25.02 -10.77
CA PRO A 175 -10.06 -25.09 -9.35
C PRO A 175 -8.69 -24.49 -9.01
N SER A 176 -7.95 -23.92 -9.95
CA SER A 176 -6.55 -23.52 -9.78
C SER A 176 -6.43 -22.02 -9.47
N LEU A 177 -5.84 -21.68 -8.33
CA LEU A 177 -5.50 -20.29 -8.02
C LEU A 177 -4.38 -19.75 -8.93
N GLU A 178 -3.43 -20.60 -9.35
CA GLU A 178 -2.40 -20.23 -10.34
C GLU A 178 -3.04 -19.77 -11.67
N ALA A 179 -4.11 -20.40 -12.13
CA ALA A 179 -4.83 -19.98 -13.33
C ALA A 179 -5.52 -18.61 -13.15
N VAL A 180 -6.01 -18.32 -11.94
CA VAL A 180 -6.61 -17.02 -11.60
C VAL A 180 -5.56 -15.91 -11.59
N MET A 181 -4.39 -16.18 -11.00
CA MET A 181 -3.32 -15.20 -10.83
C MET A 181 -2.44 -15.05 -12.07
N GLY A 182 -2.32 -16.11 -12.88
CA GLY A 182 -1.32 -16.22 -13.93
C GLY A 182 0.10 -16.50 -13.42
N ILE A 183 0.25 -16.86 -12.14
CA ILE A 183 1.54 -16.99 -11.42
C ILE A 183 1.64 -18.39 -10.79
N ASP A 184 2.79 -19.06 -10.96
CA ASP A 184 3.14 -20.30 -10.25
C ASP A 184 3.75 -19.93 -8.89
N TYR A 185 2.90 -19.70 -7.89
CA TYR A 185 3.32 -19.10 -6.61
C TYR A 185 3.78 -20.14 -5.57
N GLN A 186 3.45 -21.42 -5.75
CA GLN A 186 3.74 -22.48 -4.78
C GLN A 186 5.25 -22.66 -4.55
N PRO A 187 6.10 -22.69 -5.59
CA PRO A 187 7.55 -22.76 -5.41
C PRO A 187 8.13 -21.58 -4.63
N VAL A 188 7.53 -20.38 -4.77
CA VAL A 188 7.88 -19.18 -4.01
C VAL A 188 7.59 -19.41 -2.53
N LEU A 189 6.36 -19.79 -2.20
CA LEU A 189 5.95 -20.01 -0.80
C LEU A 189 6.68 -21.20 -0.14
N ASP A 190 7.05 -22.22 -0.93
CA ASP A 190 7.85 -23.36 -0.47
C ASP A 190 9.35 -23.02 -0.33
N GLY A 191 9.79 -21.86 -0.81
CA GLY A 191 11.18 -21.40 -0.81
C GLY A 191 12.10 -22.28 -1.67
N THR A 192 11.55 -22.87 -2.75
CA THR A 192 12.28 -23.77 -3.64
C THR A 192 12.84 -23.09 -4.89
N ASP A 193 12.31 -21.93 -5.25
CA ASP A 193 12.78 -21.11 -6.36
C ASP A 193 13.50 -19.86 -5.86
N GLU A 194 14.43 -19.34 -6.67
CA GLU A 194 14.99 -17.99 -6.48
C GLU A 194 13.93 -17.01 -6.96
N THR A 195 13.37 -16.23 -6.04
CA THR A 195 12.40 -15.17 -6.32
C THR A 195 13.04 -13.80 -6.20
N ASP A 196 12.68 -12.91 -7.12
CA ASP A 196 12.97 -11.48 -7.02
C ASP A 196 11.86 -10.75 -6.25
N ASP A 197 12.12 -9.49 -5.90
CA ASP A 197 11.22 -8.65 -5.12
C ASP A 197 9.92 -8.33 -5.89
N GLU A 198 9.99 -8.26 -7.23
CA GLU A 198 8.84 -7.99 -8.13
C GLU A 198 7.82 -9.14 -8.08
N GLU A 199 8.28 -10.40 -8.17
CA GLU A 199 7.40 -11.57 -8.04
C GLU A 199 6.71 -11.60 -6.67
N VAL A 200 7.42 -11.25 -5.60
CA VAL A 200 6.83 -11.22 -4.24
C VAL A 200 5.85 -10.06 -4.11
N PHE A 201 6.13 -8.92 -4.71
CA PHE A 201 5.24 -7.77 -4.77
C PHE A 201 3.90 -8.14 -5.40
N ASP A 202 3.91 -8.83 -6.54
CA ASP A 202 2.68 -9.30 -7.20
C ASP A 202 1.85 -10.22 -6.28
N LEU A 203 2.49 -11.12 -5.53
CA LEU A 203 1.80 -11.97 -4.56
C LEU A 203 1.17 -11.14 -3.43
N VAL A 204 1.84 -10.07 -2.98
CA VAL A 204 1.29 -9.14 -2.00
C VAL A 204 0.03 -8.49 -2.55
N ILE A 205 0.04 -7.94 -3.77
CA ILE A 205 -1.14 -7.32 -4.40
C ILE A 205 -2.32 -8.30 -4.49
N TRP A 206 -2.07 -9.53 -4.95
CA TRP A 206 -3.10 -10.58 -4.99
C TRP A 206 -3.68 -10.90 -3.62
N SER A 207 -2.84 -10.88 -2.57
CA SER A 207 -3.30 -11.14 -1.20
C SER A 207 -4.30 -10.07 -0.73
N LEU A 208 -4.07 -8.79 -1.07
CA LEU A 208 -4.98 -7.69 -0.74
C LEU A 208 -6.34 -7.92 -1.37
N LEU A 209 -6.34 -8.24 -2.67
CA LEU A 209 -7.56 -8.50 -3.43
C LEU A 209 -8.34 -9.71 -2.90
N PHE A 210 -7.68 -10.83 -2.57
CA PHE A 210 -8.37 -12.00 -2.04
C PHE A 210 -8.91 -11.79 -0.62
N ILE A 211 -8.32 -10.89 0.17
CA ILE A 211 -8.93 -10.47 1.44
C ILE A 211 -10.17 -9.61 1.17
N GLU A 212 -10.11 -8.66 0.24
CA GLU A 212 -11.26 -7.81 -0.15
C GLU A 212 -12.46 -8.64 -0.63
N VAL A 213 -12.22 -9.62 -1.50
CA VAL A 213 -13.28 -10.48 -2.05
C VAL A 213 -14.06 -11.20 -0.94
N GLN A 214 -13.41 -11.54 0.18
CA GLN A 214 -14.07 -12.18 1.33
C GLN A 214 -15.05 -11.25 2.07
N THR A 215 -14.96 -9.94 1.85
CA THR A 215 -15.84 -8.95 2.48
C THR A 215 -17.12 -8.70 1.68
N VAL A 216 -17.16 -9.09 0.40
CA VAL A 216 -18.27 -8.81 -0.52
C VAL A 216 -19.29 -9.96 -0.51
N PRO A 217 -20.53 -9.72 -0.05
CA PRO A 217 -21.57 -10.75 -0.08
C PRO A 217 -21.88 -11.22 -1.50
N GLY A 218 -21.83 -12.52 -1.71
CA GLY A 218 -22.19 -13.16 -2.99
C GLY A 218 -21.01 -13.45 -3.91
N LEU A 219 -19.82 -12.86 -3.68
CA LEU A 219 -18.62 -13.33 -4.36
C LEU A 219 -18.21 -14.72 -3.88
N GLU A 220 -17.87 -15.58 -4.82
CA GLU A 220 -17.37 -16.92 -4.55
C GLU A 220 -15.89 -16.85 -4.16
N THR A 221 -15.51 -17.62 -3.15
CA THR A 221 -14.11 -17.80 -2.76
C THR A 221 -13.81 -19.29 -2.64
N THR A 222 -12.69 -19.73 -3.21
CA THR A 222 -12.20 -21.09 -3.03
C THR A 222 -11.53 -21.25 -1.66
N GLU A 223 -11.27 -22.49 -1.25
CA GLU A 223 -10.48 -22.74 -0.03
C GLU A 223 -9.04 -22.24 -0.20
N GLU A 224 -8.46 -22.40 -1.38
CA GLU A 224 -7.11 -21.95 -1.73
C GLU A 224 -6.99 -20.42 -1.66
N MET A 225 -7.93 -19.67 -2.24
CA MET A 225 -7.97 -18.20 -2.15
C MET A 225 -7.98 -17.70 -0.70
N ARG A 226 -8.76 -18.36 0.18
CA ARG A 226 -8.84 -17.99 1.60
C ARG A 226 -7.58 -18.34 2.38
N ALA A 227 -6.86 -19.39 1.95
CA ALA A 227 -5.63 -19.85 2.58
C ALA A 227 -4.38 -19.10 2.07
N PHE A 228 -4.47 -18.43 0.93
CA PHE A 228 -3.36 -17.75 0.27
C PHE A 228 -2.72 -16.65 1.14
N ALA A 229 -3.48 -15.62 1.55
CA ALA A 229 -2.93 -14.51 2.32
C ALA A 229 -2.29 -14.94 3.66
N PRO A 230 -2.89 -15.85 4.46
CA PRO A 230 -2.22 -16.43 5.63
C PRO A 230 -0.91 -17.16 5.29
N ALA A 231 -0.86 -17.92 4.19
CA ALA A 231 0.35 -18.64 3.78
C ALA A 231 1.45 -17.68 3.32
N LEU A 232 1.10 -16.68 2.51
CA LEU A 232 2.02 -15.62 2.10
C LEU A 232 2.57 -14.85 3.31
N TRP A 233 1.72 -14.51 4.28
CA TRP A 233 2.16 -13.84 5.50
C TRP A 233 3.19 -14.68 6.28
N GLU A 234 3.01 -16.00 6.36
CA GLU A 234 3.98 -16.89 6.99
C GLU A 234 5.34 -16.88 6.28
N TYR A 235 5.36 -16.84 4.94
CA TYR A 235 6.56 -16.69 4.13
C TYR A 235 7.24 -15.33 4.37
N LEU A 236 6.46 -14.24 4.28
CA LEU A 236 6.94 -12.85 4.40
C LEU A 236 7.60 -12.55 5.76
N LYS A 237 7.17 -13.21 6.84
CA LYS A 237 7.84 -13.09 8.15
C LYS A 237 9.32 -13.46 8.14
N THR A 238 9.75 -14.27 7.17
CA THR A 238 11.15 -14.68 7.01
C THR A 238 11.82 -14.15 5.75
N TYR A 239 11.06 -13.47 4.88
CA TYR A 239 11.56 -12.90 3.64
C TYR A 239 12.68 -11.90 3.90
N PRO A 240 13.81 -11.96 3.17
CA PRO A 240 14.91 -11.02 3.35
C PRO A 240 14.50 -9.60 2.94
N LEU A 241 14.49 -8.71 3.92
CA LEU A 241 14.60 -7.26 3.77
C LEU A 241 15.99 -6.87 4.26
N ASP A 242 16.86 -6.48 3.35
CA ASP A 242 18.27 -6.16 3.56
C ASP A 242 18.45 -4.69 4.00
N GLU A 243 19.63 -4.36 4.51
CA GLU A 243 19.93 -3.00 4.96
C GLU A 243 20.45 -2.16 3.78
N VAL A 244 20.13 -0.87 3.75
CA VAL A 244 20.57 0.05 2.69
C VAL A 244 22.08 0.01 2.43
N GLU A 245 22.91 -0.24 3.45
CA GLU A 245 24.37 -0.31 3.29
C GLU A 245 24.86 -1.58 2.56
N THR A 246 23.97 -2.52 2.25
CA THR A 246 24.31 -3.73 1.49
C THR A 246 24.23 -3.54 -0.02
N PHE A 247 23.55 -2.49 -0.48
CA PHE A 247 23.36 -2.12 -1.88
C PHE A 247 24.54 -1.28 -2.40
N GLU A 248 24.84 -1.34 -3.69
CA GLU A 248 26.05 -0.70 -4.26
C GLU A 248 25.92 0.82 -4.21
N ASP A 249 24.75 1.34 -4.59
CA ASP A 249 24.44 2.76 -4.65
C ASP A 249 23.59 3.24 -3.44
N GLY A 250 23.48 2.40 -2.40
CA GLY A 250 22.76 2.73 -1.17
C GLY A 250 21.26 2.94 -1.41
N ALA A 251 20.74 4.10 -1.01
CA ALA A 251 19.31 4.40 -1.15
C ALA A 251 18.87 4.70 -2.59
N GLU A 252 19.83 4.97 -3.48
CA GLU A 252 19.62 5.26 -4.91
C GLU A 252 19.74 3.98 -5.77
N ASP A 253 19.99 2.83 -5.14
CA ASP A 253 20.10 1.54 -5.83
C ASP A 253 18.70 1.03 -6.19
N GLU A 254 18.49 0.64 -7.46
CA GLU A 254 17.18 0.17 -7.96
C GLU A 254 16.67 -1.04 -7.14
N ASP A 255 17.56 -1.97 -6.76
CA ASP A 255 17.19 -3.15 -5.97
C ASP A 255 16.75 -2.74 -4.54
N PHE A 256 17.30 -1.66 -3.98
CA PHE A 256 16.85 -1.12 -2.69
C PHE A 256 15.47 -0.48 -2.80
N ILE A 257 15.23 0.29 -3.86
CA ILE A 257 13.97 0.98 -4.12
C ILE A 257 12.84 -0.05 -4.25
N ASP A 258 13.04 -1.11 -5.05
CA ASP A 258 12.08 -2.20 -5.20
C ASP A 258 11.76 -2.88 -3.87
N GLN A 259 12.79 -3.14 -3.05
CA GLN A 259 12.60 -3.74 -1.74
C GLN A 259 11.90 -2.81 -0.75
N ALA A 260 12.13 -1.50 -0.85
CA ALA A 260 11.49 -0.50 0.00
C ALA A 260 10.00 -0.37 -0.34
N TYR A 261 9.63 -0.38 -1.64
CA TYR A 261 8.24 -0.49 -2.08
C TYR A 261 7.60 -1.81 -1.66
N LEU A 262 8.32 -2.93 -1.75
CA LEU A 262 7.81 -4.20 -1.25
C LEU A 262 7.53 -4.12 0.26
N ALA A 263 8.40 -3.51 1.05
CA ALA A 263 8.21 -3.37 2.49
C ALA A 263 6.93 -2.58 2.85
N THR A 264 6.66 -1.46 2.18
CA THR A 264 5.43 -0.68 2.39
C THR A 264 4.20 -1.51 2.02
N HIS A 265 4.25 -2.26 0.91
CA HIS A 265 3.14 -3.10 0.46
C HIS A 265 2.90 -4.33 1.35
N ILE A 266 3.94 -4.91 1.94
CA ILE A 266 3.77 -5.94 2.99
C ILE A 266 2.97 -5.35 4.17
N ALA A 267 3.18 -4.08 4.51
CA ALA A 267 2.40 -3.39 5.55
C ALA A 267 0.92 -3.18 5.13
N TYR A 268 0.60 -3.21 3.84
CA TYR A 268 -0.77 -3.09 3.34
C TYR A 268 -1.60 -4.34 3.65
N ILE A 269 -0.99 -5.52 3.81
CA ILE A 269 -1.73 -6.76 4.12
C ILE A 269 -2.49 -6.68 5.45
N PRO A 270 -1.88 -6.33 6.59
CA PRO A 270 -2.62 -6.18 7.85
C PRO A 270 -3.47 -4.92 7.90
N THR A 271 -3.13 -3.89 7.12
CA THR A 271 -3.79 -2.58 7.19
C THR A 271 -4.88 -2.39 6.14
N GLY A 272 -4.96 -3.22 5.10
CA GLY A 272 -5.87 -3.06 3.96
C GLY A 272 -5.70 -1.70 3.31
N ASN A 273 -4.55 -1.42 2.68
CA ASN A 273 -4.22 -0.10 2.13
C ASN A 273 -4.43 1.01 3.18
N HIS A 274 -3.83 0.82 4.35
CA HIS A 274 -3.82 1.79 5.45
C HIS A 274 -5.20 2.16 6.04
N ARG A 275 -6.16 1.23 6.05
CA ARG A 275 -7.45 1.33 6.75
C ARG A 275 -7.44 0.86 8.21
N PHE A 276 -6.65 -0.16 8.51
CA PHE A 276 -6.72 -0.91 9.77
C PHE A 276 -5.40 -0.76 10.54
N PRO A 277 -5.41 -0.98 11.87
CA PRO A 277 -4.22 -0.80 12.69
C PRO A 277 -3.12 -1.80 12.31
N LEU A 278 -1.87 -1.32 12.39
CA LEU A 278 -0.67 -2.14 12.36
C LEU A 278 -0.08 -2.24 13.75
N TYR A 279 0.37 -3.43 14.14
CA TYR A 279 1.02 -3.65 15.42
C TYR A 279 2.47 -4.06 15.23
N VAL A 280 3.36 -3.63 16.12
CA VAL A 280 4.79 -3.99 16.05
C VAL A 280 4.95 -5.51 16.11
N GLU A 281 4.09 -6.19 16.86
CA GLU A 281 4.08 -7.64 17.01
C GLU A 281 3.62 -8.40 15.77
N ASP A 282 2.92 -7.76 14.83
CA ASP A 282 2.54 -8.39 13.56
C ASP A 282 3.80 -8.78 12.78
N SER A 283 4.76 -7.85 12.68
CA SER A 283 6.10 -8.08 12.15
C SER A 283 7.11 -7.07 12.71
N PRO A 284 7.87 -7.44 13.77
CA PRO A 284 8.86 -6.54 14.36
C PRO A 284 9.98 -6.15 13.38
N ARG A 285 10.32 -7.06 12.46
CA ARG A 285 11.30 -6.82 11.39
C ARG A 285 10.81 -5.75 10.42
N LEU A 286 9.55 -5.83 10.00
CA LEU A 286 8.96 -4.84 9.10
C LEU A 286 8.90 -3.45 9.76
N PHE A 287 8.53 -3.39 11.03
CA PHE A 287 8.55 -2.14 11.80
C PHE A 287 9.98 -1.55 11.88
N ASP A 288 10.97 -2.37 12.22
CA ASP A 288 12.38 -1.96 12.26
C ASP A 288 12.87 -1.48 10.89
N TYR A 289 12.49 -2.17 9.80
CA TYR A 289 12.86 -1.79 8.44
C TYR A 289 12.35 -0.39 8.09
N HIS A 290 11.04 -0.13 8.24
CA HIS A 290 10.47 1.20 7.95
C HIS A 290 11.11 2.30 8.80
N ARG A 291 11.40 2.00 10.07
CA ARG A 291 12.01 2.98 10.99
C ARG A 291 13.46 3.28 10.66
N ARG A 292 14.25 2.26 10.35
CA ARG A 292 15.68 2.42 10.01
C ARG A 292 15.88 3.09 8.66
N HIS A 293 15.09 2.71 7.66
CA HIS A 293 15.22 3.20 6.28
C HIS A 293 14.50 4.51 6.01
N PHE A 294 13.76 5.05 6.99
CA PHE A 294 13.03 6.31 6.84
C PHE A 294 13.91 7.48 6.36
N TYR A 295 15.05 7.75 7.01
CA TYR A 295 15.90 8.87 6.61
C TYR A 295 16.71 8.62 5.33
N PRO A 296 17.22 7.40 5.07
CA PRO A 296 17.72 7.06 3.73
C PRO A 296 16.71 7.34 2.61
N VAL A 297 15.45 6.93 2.77
CA VAL A 297 14.37 7.22 1.81
C VAL A 297 14.07 8.72 1.71
N LEU A 298 14.05 9.43 2.84
CA LEU A 298 13.86 10.88 2.88
C LEU A 298 14.98 11.65 2.15
N GLU A 299 16.22 11.15 2.25
CA GLU A 299 17.40 11.74 1.59
C GLU A 299 17.38 11.53 0.08
N MET A 300 16.99 10.33 -0.36
CA MET A 300 16.79 9.99 -1.76
C MET A 300 15.68 10.84 -2.39
N GLY A 301 14.61 11.12 -1.63
CA GLY A 301 13.67 12.21 -1.95
C GLY A 301 12.60 11.87 -2.99
N GLU A 302 12.34 10.61 -3.28
CA GLU A 302 11.19 10.22 -4.10
C GLU A 302 9.88 10.43 -3.32
N LEU A 303 8.97 11.24 -3.91
CA LEU A 303 7.70 11.63 -3.29
C LEU A 303 6.90 10.41 -2.84
N ASP A 304 6.75 9.44 -3.74
CA ASP A 304 5.89 8.28 -3.56
C ASP A 304 6.39 7.42 -2.38
N LEU A 305 7.66 7.03 -2.39
CA LEU A 305 8.22 6.19 -1.34
C LEU A 305 8.25 6.90 0.03
N VAL A 306 8.57 8.20 0.08
CA VAL A 306 8.49 8.97 1.34
C VAL A 306 7.04 9.00 1.86
N ALA A 307 6.06 9.20 0.98
CA ALA A 307 4.66 9.21 1.36
C ALA A 307 4.22 7.86 1.93
N GLU A 308 4.60 6.75 1.32
CA GLU A 308 4.26 5.40 1.79
C GLU A 308 4.91 5.05 3.14
N PHE A 309 6.15 5.48 3.37
CA PHE A 309 6.82 5.33 4.66
C PHE A 309 6.11 6.12 5.76
N VAL A 310 5.77 7.38 5.49
CA VAL A 310 5.01 8.22 6.43
C VAL A 310 3.66 7.56 6.74
N ASP A 311 2.96 7.07 5.72
CA ASP A 311 1.64 6.48 5.87
C ASP A 311 1.66 5.15 6.64
N SER A 312 2.68 4.31 6.38
CA SER A 312 2.93 3.09 7.14
C SER A 312 3.13 3.37 8.63
N LEU A 313 3.91 4.40 8.97
CA LEU A 313 4.13 4.82 10.36
C LEU A 313 2.86 5.32 11.03
N ARG A 314 1.98 6.00 10.29
CA ARG A 314 0.68 6.46 10.81
C ARG A 314 -0.24 5.31 11.23
N GLN A 315 -0.12 4.13 10.61
CA GLN A 315 -0.90 2.95 10.99
C GLN A 315 -0.51 2.34 12.34
N TYR A 316 0.67 2.67 12.87
CA TYR A 316 1.05 2.38 14.26
C TYR A 316 0.50 3.41 15.26
N GLY A 317 -0.28 4.40 14.79
CA GLY A 317 -0.83 5.49 15.61
C GLY A 317 0.09 6.70 15.75
N CYS A 318 1.11 6.81 14.89
CA CYS A 318 2.04 7.93 14.91
C CYS A 318 1.51 9.12 14.12
N THR A 319 1.81 10.32 14.60
CA THR A 319 1.37 11.60 14.03
C THR A 319 2.51 12.61 14.07
N PRO A 320 2.46 13.70 13.27
CA PRO A 320 3.47 14.75 13.32
C PRO A 320 3.68 15.36 14.73
N GLU A 321 2.68 15.30 15.60
CA GLU A 321 2.77 15.80 16.98
C GLU A 321 3.49 14.85 17.95
N ASN A 322 3.51 13.54 17.68
CA ASN A 322 4.03 12.54 18.60
C ASN A 322 5.19 11.70 18.05
N ASP A 323 5.53 11.87 16.78
CA ASP A 323 6.57 11.13 16.09
C ASP A 323 7.41 12.01 15.17
N VAL A 324 8.72 12.00 15.36
CA VAL A 324 9.67 12.84 14.64
C VAL A 324 9.79 12.45 13.17
N GLN A 325 9.78 11.16 12.84
CA GLN A 325 9.88 10.72 11.45
C GLN A 325 8.61 11.07 10.68
N VAL A 326 7.42 10.82 11.25
CA VAL A 326 6.15 11.26 10.63
C VAL A 326 6.13 12.77 10.44
N ARG A 327 6.62 13.56 11.40
CA ARG A 327 6.70 15.02 11.27
C ARG A 327 7.62 15.45 10.14
N ASP A 328 8.83 14.91 10.09
CA ASP A 328 9.87 15.29 9.14
C ASP A 328 9.47 14.90 7.71
N GLY A 329 8.92 13.69 7.52
CA GLY A 329 8.37 13.27 6.23
C GLY A 329 7.14 14.09 5.82
N THR A 330 6.25 14.44 6.75
CA THR A 330 5.11 15.31 6.42
C THR A 330 5.59 16.70 5.97
N ARG A 331 6.62 17.26 6.61
CA ARG A 331 7.22 18.55 6.19
C ARG A 331 7.83 18.44 4.80
N TYR A 332 8.58 17.38 4.54
CA TYR A 332 9.15 17.11 3.22
C TYR A 332 8.07 17.10 2.14
N LEU A 333 6.98 16.36 2.36
CA LEU A 333 5.87 16.29 1.40
C LEU A 333 5.19 17.65 1.19
N LEU A 334 5.06 18.49 2.21
CA LEU A 334 4.54 19.85 2.06
C LEU A 334 5.50 20.76 1.29
N ASP A 335 6.81 20.62 1.50
CA ASP A 335 7.82 21.34 0.71
C ASP A 335 7.78 20.94 -0.77
N VAL A 336 7.60 19.64 -1.04
CA VAL A 336 7.39 19.09 -2.40
C VAL A 336 6.12 19.68 -3.05
N PHE A 337 5.01 19.71 -2.30
CA PHE A 337 3.76 20.35 -2.76
C PHE A 337 3.96 21.83 -3.12
N HIS A 338 4.67 22.58 -2.29
CA HIS A 338 4.98 23.99 -2.56
C HIS A 338 5.97 24.17 -3.73
N ALA A 339 6.91 23.25 -3.90
CA ALA A 339 7.83 23.23 -5.05
C ALA A 339 7.09 23.00 -6.37
N GLY A 340 5.97 22.27 -6.34
CA GLY A 340 5.01 22.13 -7.43
C GLY A 340 4.03 23.31 -7.58
N ASP A 341 4.37 24.52 -7.12
CA ASP A 341 3.48 25.70 -7.17
C ASP A 341 2.10 25.46 -6.49
N ASP A 342 2.10 24.78 -5.34
CA ASP A 342 0.90 24.35 -4.61
C ASP A 342 0.01 23.37 -5.43
N SER A 343 0.63 22.47 -6.19
CA SER A 343 -0.02 21.37 -6.92
C SER A 343 0.84 20.11 -6.88
N TRP A 344 0.24 18.98 -6.50
CA TRP A 344 0.93 17.69 -6.49
C TRP A 344 1.26 17.21 -7.90
N MET A 345 0.32 17.40 -8.83
CA MET A 345 0.47 16.99 -10.24
C MET A 345 1.53 17.81 -11.01
N ALA A 346 1.90 18.98 -10.49
CA ALA A 346 2.88 19.87 -11.11
C ALA A 346 4.32 19.62 -10.62
N TYR A 347 4.49 18.91 -9.52
CA TYR A 347 5.82 18.51 -9.04
C TYR A 347 6.48 17.54 -10.03
N ARG A 348 7.80 17.69 -10.19
CA ARG A 348 8.62 16.83 -11.02
C ARG A 348 9.81 16.36 -10.22
N GLU A 349 10.07 15.06 -10.30
CA GLU A 349 11.26 14.50 -9.66
C GLU A 349 12.54 15.01 -10.34
N PRO A 350 13.70 15.01 -9.65
CA PRO A 350 14.96 15.40 -10.25
C PRO A 350 15.27 14.63 -11.54
N GLY A 351 15.20 15.32 -12.68
CA GLY A 351 15.50 14.76 -14.00
C GLY A 351 14.26 14.38 -14.83
N GLU A 352 13.08 14.39 -14.22
CA GLU A 352 11.81 14.19 -14.90
C GLU A 352 11.39 15.43 -15.69
N THR A 353 10.80 15.24 -16.87
CA THR A 353 10.24 16.32 -17.70
C THR A 353 8.76 16.09 -17.99
N ASP A 354 8.03 17.15 -18.38
CA ASP A 354 6.60 17.03 -18.75
C ASP A 354 6.32 16.03 -19.88
N ASP A 355 7.32 15.73 -20.72
CA ASP A 355 7.18 14.75 -21.81
C ASP A 355 7.25 13.29 -21.29
N ASP A 356 7.75 13.09 -20.06
CA ASP A 356 7.90 11.80 -19.41
C ASP A 356 6.67 11.41 -18.56
N VAL A 357 5.76 12.36 -18.30
CA VAL A 357 4.64 12.19 -17.36
C VAL A 357 3.34 11.86 -18.08
N ASP A 358 2.79 10.68 -17.81
CA ASP A 358 1.49 10.26 -18.31
C ASP A 358 0.33 10.51 -17.30
N SER A 359 -0.88 10.01 -17.60
CA SER A 359 -2.02 10.24 -16.70
C SER A 359 -1.93 9.45 -15.39
N TYR A 360 -1.26 8.30 -15.40
CA TYR A 360 -0.97 7.54 -14.19
C TYR A 360 0.00 8.31 -13.31
N ASP A 361 1.12 8.78 -13.85
CA ASP A 361 2.12 9.54 -13.08
C ASP A 361 1.54 10.80 -12.42
N LEU A 362 0.67 11.52 -13.14
CA LEU A 362 -0.02 12.69 -12.57
C LEU A 362 -0.94 12.30 -11.41
N ILE A 363 -1.76 11.27 -11.60
CA ILE A 363 -2.70 10.82 -10.56
C ILE A 363 -1.94 10.24 -9.38
N HIS A 364 -0.90 9.44 -9.61
CA HIS A 364 -0.16 8.73 -8.59
C HIS A 364 0.49 9.72 -7.62
N LYS A 365 1.20 10.74 -8.12
CA LYS A 365 1.79 11.81 -7.27
C LYS A 365 0.77 12.54 -6.40
N ALA A 366 -0.39 12.84 -6.95
CA ALA A 366 -1.47 13.47 -6.19
C ALA A 366 -2.08 12.51 -5.17
N TRP A 367 -2.24 11.24 -5.54
CA TRP A 367 -2.79 10.18 -4.69
C TRP A 367 -1.86 9.91 -3.50
N THR A 368 -0.61 9.53 -3.74
CA THR A 368 0.40 9.23 -2.72
C THR A 368 0.69 10.45 -1.85
N GLY A 369 0.87 11.63 -2.45
CA GLY A 369 1.09 12.89 -1.72
C GLY A 369 -0.03 13.18 -0.72
N VAL A 370 -1.30 13.05 -1.15
CA VAL A 370 -2.48 13.17 -0.27
C VAL A 370 -2.48 12.11 0.83
N LEU A 371 -2.15 10.85 0.50
CA LEU A 371 -2.09 9.75 1.48
C LEU A 371 -1.02 9.97 2.55
N GLY A 372 0.15 10.49 2.18
CA GLY A 372 1.27 10.71 3.10
C GLY A 372 1.01 11.86 4.10
N VAL A 373 0.39 12.97 3.65
CA VAL A 373 0.15 14.13 4.53
C VAL A 373 -1.11 14.01 5.39
N ARG A 374 -2.09 13.18 4.99
CA ARG A 374 -3.35 13.11 5.71
C ARG A 374 -3.22 12.47 7.09
N GLY A 375 -4.00 13.01 8.03
CA GLY A 375 -4.21 12.35 9.31
C GLY A 375 -5.00 11.05 9.15
N ARG A 376 -4.84 10.12 10.10
CA ARG A 376 -5.54 8.85 10.12
C ARG A 376 -6.51 8.76 11.31
N ALA A 377 -7.73 8.36 11.03
CA ALA A 377 -8.72 7.88 11.99
C ALA A 377 -8.88 6.37 11.79
N ILE A 378 -7.97 5.61 12.41
CA ILE A 378 -7.85 4.15 12.22
C ILE A 378 -9.18 3.43 12.42
N GLU A 379 -9.58 2.62 11.42
CA GLU A 379 -10.82 1.85 11.48
C GLU A 379 -10.69 0.62 12.38
N PRO A 380 -11.76 0.25 13.11
CA PRO A 380 -11.75 -0.97 13.91
C PRO A 380 -11.83 -2.21 13.02
N ALA A 381 -11.04 -3.24 13.35
CA ALA A 381 -11.06 -4.54 12.68
C ALA A 381 -12.26 -5.41 13.16
N GLU A 382 -13.48 -5.04 12.76
CA GLU A 382 -14.71 -5.74 13.11
C GLU A 382 -15.03 -6.93 12.17
N PRO A 383 -15.74 -7.98 12.62
CA PRO A 383 -16.16 -9.07 11.74
C PRO A 383 -16.93 -8.56 10.51
N GLY A 384 -16.52 -9.02 9.33
CA GLY A 384 -17.11 -8.60 8.05
C GLY A 384 -16.40 -7.42 7.37
N THR A 385 -15.41 -6.80 8.02
CA THR A 385 -14.48 -5.87 7.36
C THR A 385 -13.22 -6.60 6.91
N TYR A 386 -12.43 -5.96 6.03
CA TYR A 386 -11.10 -6.45 5.65
C TYR A 386 -10.23 -6.73 6.89
N GLY A 387 -10.16 -5.77 7.83
CA GLY A 387 -9.44 -5.95 9.09
C GLY A 387 -9.98 -7.13 9.91
N GLY A 388 -11.29 -7.37 9.93
CA GLY A 388 -11.89 -8.53 10.58
C GLY A 388 -11.46 -9.87 9.95
N VAL A 389 -11.31 -9.91 8.62
CA VAL A 389 -10.76 -11.09 7.92
C VAL A 389 -9.32 -11.31 8.36
N VAL A 390 -8.47 -10.28 8.29
CA VAL A 390 -7.06 -10.41 8.71
C VAL A 390 -6.92 -10.84 10.16
N ARG A 391 -7.64 -10.18 11.09
CA ARG A 391 -7.56 -10.50 12.53
C ARG A 391 -8.14 -11.85 12.91
N SER A 392 -8.79 -12.57 11.99
CA SER A 392 -9.20 -13.96 12.19
C SER A 392 -8.04 -14.95 12.12
N TRP A 393 -6.97 -14.63 11.36
CA TRP A 393 -5.79 -15.48 11.19
C TRP A 393 -4.47 -14.82 11.64
N LEU A 394 -4.46 -13.50 11.81
CA LEU A 394 -3.41 -12.71 12.46
C LEU A 394 -3.99 -11.95 13.68
N PRO A 395 -4.27 -12.65 14.80
CA PRO A 395 -4.92 -12.03 15.95
C PRO A 395 -4.13 -10.84 16.47
N ALA A 396 -4.83 -9.77 16.86
CA ALA A 396 -4.19 -8.60 17.46
C ALA A 396 -3.41 -9.00 18.73
N PRO A 397 -2.23 -8.40 18.96
CA PRO A 397 -1.45 -8.64 20.17
C PRO A 397 -2.20 -8.23 21.44
N HIS A 398 -1.87 -8.88 22.54
CA HIS A 398 -2.57 -8.79 23.84
C HIS A 398 -2.04 -7.72 24.78
#